data_AF-A0A543PDI5-F1
#
_entry.id   AF-A0A543PDI5-F1
#
_cell.length_a   1.000
_cell.length_b   1.000
_cell.length_c   1.000
_cell.angle_alpha   90.00
_cell.angle_beta   90.00
_cell.angle_gamma   90.00
#
_symmetry.space_group_name_H-M   'P 1'
#
loop_
_entity.id
_entity.type
_entity.pdbx_description
1 polymer ?
#
loop_
_entity_poly.entity_id
_entity_poly.type
_entity_poly.pdbx_seq_one_letter_code
_entity_poly.pdbx_strand_id
1 'polypeptide(L)'
;MGLGVDVNELLALAGAHKALTAVAVAAVVVGGGIVAATAVGSTIATVTKVVDGDTIDVRYGGREHRVRLLNIDTPEAVDPNSPVECLGPEASDWLKQRLPVGTEVRLERDEETRDRYDRELAAVFLGDEFVNAEIARAGMGVAMSVGPNVKFLPQVEAAQAEAVSGGRGLYATSIECTVPARVEELSSAATETVGQEPAGAAALADFDSHRAELVALLVTAKDLLALLDGDADVLPMAAYRNQTSTLRWQVARVQDRLESAETRNGIARDARKSQLAEEARRAAEEAARQAAAEAARQAAAERAAAAARAAQQSAPSYRPPSPSTATRTAAPPPSNSGSGSSTYTGCRSYAPGGKTWTPIPC
;
A
#
# COMPACT_ATOMS: atom_id res chain seq x y z
N MET A 1 -55.84 26.83 -37.76
CA MET A 1 -55.92 26.89 -36.28
C MET A 1 -57.38 26.76 -35.88
N GLY A 2 -57.68 25.83 -34.97
CA GLY A 2 -58.98 25.71 -34.28
C GLY A 2 -59.99 24.79 -34.99
N LEU A 3 -60.30 23.62 -34.42
CA LEU A 3 -61.49 23.33 -33.58
C LEU A 3 -62.72 22.96 -34.45
N GLY A 4 -63.53 21.94 -34.19
CA GLY A 4 -63.64 21.03 -33.06
C GLY A 4 -64.74 19.97 -33.28
N VAL A 5 -64.77 19.05 -32.33
CA VAL A 5 -65.78 18.04 -31.91
C VAL A 5 -67.22 18.61 -31.83
N ASP A 6 -68.36 17.92 -31.76
CA ASP A 6 -68.83 16.52 -31.61
C ASP A 6 -70.38 16.56 -31.80
N VAL A 7 -71.07 15.54 -32.32
CA VAL A 7 -72.52 15.35 -32.03
C VAL A 7 -72.98 13.88 -32.19
N ASN A 8 -72.84 13.11 -31.11
CA ASN A 8 -73.90 12.41 -30.37
C ASN A 8 -75.18 11.91 -31.13
N GLU A 9 -75.46 10.60 -31.08
CA GLU A 9 -76.84 10.09 -30.97
C GLU A 9 -76.89 8.75 -30.20
N LEU A 10 -77.84 8.67 -29.26
CA LEU A 10 -77.97 7.68 -28.18
C LEU A 10 -79.49 7.42 -27.97
N LEU A 11 -79.86 6.18 -27.58
CA LEU A 11 -81.18 5.67 -27.12
C LEU A 11 -82.25 5.39 -28.23
N ALA A 12 -83.18 4.41 -28.15
CA ALA A 12 -83.67 3.49 -27.11
C ALA A 12 -84.63 2.41 -27.71
N LEU A 13 -84.51 1.15 -27.21
CA LEU A 13 -85.55 0.26 -26.64
C LEU A 13 -87.01 0.19 -27.18
N ALA A 14 -87.49 -1.04 -27.49
CA ALA A 14 -88.66 -1.75 -26.88
C ALA A 14 -89.61 -2.54 -27.85
N GLY A 15 -89.91 -3.81 -27.47
CA GLY A 15 -91.18 -4.56 -27.69
C GLY A 15 -91.38 -5.30 -29.04
N ALA A 16 -91.21 -6.63 -29.16
CA ALA A 16 -92.09 -7.77 -28.75
C ALA A 16 -93.44 -7.83 -29.54
N HIS A 17 -93.98 -8.90 -30.15
CA HIS A 17 -93.86 -10.37 -30.12
C HIS A 17 -94.49 -10.98 -31.41
N LYS A 18 -94.03 -12.16 -31.88
CA LYS A 18 -94.84 -13.40 -32.06
C LYS A 18 -94.08 -14.51 -32.83
N ALA A 19 -93.86 -15.60 -32.10
CA ALA A 19 -93.78 -17.02 -32.46
C ALA A 19 -93.45 -17.45 -33.91
N LEU A 20 -92.42 -18.28 -34.07
CA LEU A 20 -92.61 -19.69 -34.48
C LEU A 20 -91.36 -20.54 -34.16
N THR A 21 -91.64 -21.77 -33.76
CA THR A 21 -90.77 -22.89 -33.42
C THR A 21 -89.72 -23.27 -34.47
N ALA A 22 -88.49 -23.55 -34.03
CA ALA A 22 -87.64 -24.61 -34.58
C ALA A 22 -86.58 -25.03 -33.53
N VAL A 23 -86.67 -26.29 -33.11
CA VAL A 23 -85.68 -26.95 -32.25
C VAL A 23 -84.43 -27.23 -33.08
N ALA A 24 -83.29 -26.68 -32.67
CA ALA A 24 -81.98 -27.14 -33.08
C ALA A 24 -81.10 -27.24 -31.82
N VAL A 25 -80.92 -28.48 -31.37
CA VAL A 25 -79.99 -28.85 -30.30
C VAL A 25 -78.58 -28.69 -30.85
N ALA A 26 -77.89 -27.62 -30.46
CA ALA A 26 -76.45 -27.49 -30.61
C ALA A 26 -75.85 -27.41 -29.20
N ALA A 27 -75.37 -28.54 -28.70
CA ALA A 27 -74.58 -28.62 -27.48
C ALA A 27 -73.25 -27.90 -27.73
N VAL A 28 -73.17 -26.62 -27.36
CA VAL A 28 -71.90 -25.93 -27.18
C VAL A 28 -71.33 -26.43 -25.86
N VAL A 29 -70.52 -27.49 -25.92
CA VAL A 29 -69.57 -27.78 -24.86
C VAL A 29 -68.55 -26.65 -24.91
N VAL A 30 -68.78 -25.63 -24.09
CA VAL A 30 -67.73 -24.70 -23.70
C VAL A 30 -66.70 -25.54 -22.98
N GLY A 31 -65.69 -26.00 -23.72
CA GLY A 31 -64.44 -26.50 -23.17
C GLY A 31 -63.72 -25.36 -22.48
N GLY A 32 -64.27 -24.92 -21.35
CA GLY A 32 -63.57 -24.13 -20.35
C GLY A 32 -62.51 -25.05 -19.77
N GLY A 33 -61.40 -25.18 -20.48
CA GLY A 33 -60.15 -25.61 -19.89
C GLY A 33 -59.85 -24.59 -18.81
N ILE A 34 -60.18 -24.94 -17.56
CA ILE A 34 -59.54 -24.36 -16.40
C ILE A 34 -58.09 -24.77 -16.56
N VAL A 35 -57.29 -23.90 -17.19
CA VAL A 35 -55.86 -23.86 -16.91
C VAL A 35 -55.82 -23.46 -15.44
N ALA A 36 -55.80 -24.46 -14.57
CA ALA A 36 -55.36 -24.26 -13.22
C ALA A 36 -53.93 -23.76 -13.38
N ALA A 37 -53.75 -22.44 -13.32
CA ALA A 37 -52.47 -21.87 -12.97
C ALA A 37 -52.10 -22.57 -11.66
N THR A 38 -51.23 -23.58 -11.75
CA THR A 38 -50.59 -24.13 -10.57
C THR A 38 -49.90 -22.94 -9.93
N ALA A 39 -50.51 -22.41 -8.88
CA ALA A 39 -49.85 -21.43 -8.04
C ALA A 39 -48.50 -22.07 -7.71
N VAL A 40 -47.41 -21.45 -8.19
CA VAL A 40 -46.06 -21.86 -7.83
C VAL A 40 -46.00 -21.65 -6.32
N GLY A 41 -46.26 -22.74 -5.61
CA GLY A 41 -46.75 -22.69 -4.24
C GLY A 41 -45.61 -22.41 -3.28
N SER A 42 -45.83 -21.45 -2.39
CA SER A 42 -45.04 -21.30 -1.18
C SER A 42 -45.00 -22.64 -0.43
N THR A 43 -43.81 -23.13 -0.10
CA THR A 43 -43.60 -24.38 0.64
C THR A 43 -43.04 -24.07 2.03
N ILE A 44 -43.69 -24.56 3.08
CA ILE A 44 -43.13 -24.47 4.44
C ILE A 44 -42.15 -25.63 4.64
N ALA A 45 -40.94 -25.31 5.11
CA ALA A 45 -39.87 -26.26 5.32
C ALA A 45 -39.09 -25.97 6.60
N THR A 46 -38.52 -27.01 7.20
CA THR A 46 -37.67 -26.87 8.39
C THR A 46 -36.20 -26.97 8.00
N VAL A 47 -35.38 -25.98 8.36
CA VAL A 47 -33.93 -25.99 8.13
C VAL A 47 -33.28 -27.15 8.89
N THR A 48 -32.56 -28.00 8.17
CA THR A 48 -31.80 -29.13 8.75
C THR A 48 -30.31 -28.85 8.81
N LYS A 49 -29.79 -28.02 7.91
CA LYS A 49 -28.38 -27.62 7.86
C LYS A 49 -28.24 -26.31 7.07
N VAL A 50 -27.29 -25.47 7.46
CA VAL A 50 -26.76 -24.40 6.60
C VAL A 50 -25.43 -24.90 6.02
N VAL A 51 -25.34 -24.95 4.70
CA VAL A 51 -24.18 -25.50 3.98
C VAL A 51 -23.10 -24.43 3.84
N ASP A 52 -23.48 -23.26 3.29
CA ASP A 52 -22.66 -22.07 3.08
C ASP A 52 -23.55 -20.81 3.11
N GLY A 53 -23.06 -19.67 2.61
CA GLY A 53 -23.77 -18.38 2.64
C GLY A 53 -25.01 -18.28 1.75
N ASP A 54 -25.21 -19.21 0.80
CA ASP A 54 -26.36 -19.19 -0.10
C ASP A 54 -27.03 -20.56 -0.30
N THR A 55 -26.61 -21.56 0.45
CA THR A 55 -27.13 -22.93 0.35
C THR A 55 -27.54 -23.47 1.71
N ILE A 56 -28.78 -23.97 1.79
CA ILE A 56 -29.34 -24.62 2.98
C ILE A 56 -29.91 -26.00 2.63
N ASP A 57 -29.89 -26.92 3.59
CA ASP A 57 -30.69 -28.12 3.54
C ASP A 57 -31.94 -27.93 4.39
N VAL A 58 -33.08 -28.38 3.86
CA VAL A 58 -34.38 -28.25 4.50
C VAL A 58 -35.16 -29.55 4.41
N ARG A 59 -36.10 -29.76 5.33
CA ARG A 59 -37.01 -30.90 5.34
C ARG A 59 -38.45 -30.44 5.14
N TYR A 60 -39.10 -31.01 4.14
CA TYR A 60 -40.54 -30.90 3.91
C TYR A 60 -41.03 -32.11 3.09
N GLY A 61 -42.32 -32.45 3.19
CA GLY A 61 -42.88 -33.63 2.51
C GLY A 61 -42.19 -34.95 2.91
N GLY A 62 -41.65 -35.03 4.13
CA GLY A 62 -40.95 -36.21 4.66
C GLY A 62 -39.56 -36.47 4.07
N ARG A 63 -39.01 -35.56 3.25
CA ARG A 63 -37.70 -35.70 2.61
C ARG A 63 -36.82 -34.47 2.87
N GLU A 64 -35.52 -34.66 2.73
CA GLU A 64 -34.53 -33.58 2.74
C GLU A 64 -34.30 -33.06 1.31
N HIS A 65 -34.15 -31.75 1.18
CA HIS A 65 -33.93 -31.04 -0.07
C HIS A 65 -32.81 -30.02 0.12
N ARG A 66 -31.88 -29.95 -0.82
CA ARG A 66 -30.87 -28.89 -0.87
C ARG A 66 -31.41 -27.71 -1.65
N VAL A 67 -31.41 -26.53 -1.04
CA VAL A 67 -31.93 -25.29 -1.60
C VAL A 67 -30.77 -24.31 -1.80
N ARG A 68 -30.58 -23.86 -3.04
CA ARG A 68 -29.75 -22.70 -3.39
C ARG A 68 -30.65 -21.47 -3.40
N LEU A 69 -30.28 -20.48 -2.60
CA LEU A 69 -31.02 -19.22 -2.48
C LEU A 69 -31.01 -18.50 -3.83
N LEU A 70 -32.18 -18.12 -4.32
CA LEU A 70 -32.32 -17.37 -5.58
C LEU A 70 -31.70 -15.97 -5.49
N ASN A 71 -31.16 -15.54 -6.63
CA ASN A 71 -30.73 -14.17 -6.91
C ASN A 71 -29.61 -13.58 -6.05
N ILE A 72 -28.92 -14.41 -5.27
CA ILE A 72 -27.80 -14.00 -4.42
C ILE A 72 -26.60 -14.91 -4.71
N ASP A 73 -25.39 -14.37 -4.69
CA ASP A 73 -24.14 -15.14 -4.69
C ASP A 73 -23.30 -14.72 -3.49
N THR A 74 -22.76 -15.67 -2.75
CA THR A 74 -21.95 -15.38 -1.56
C THR A 74 -20.50 -15.81 -1.76
N PRO A 75 -19.53 -15.15 -1.09
CA PRO A 75 -18.14 -15.54 -1.22
C PRO A 75 -17.90 -17.00 -0.81
N GLU A 76 -17.15 -17.73 -1.62
CA GLU A 76 -16.90 -19.17 -1.41
C GLU A 76 -16.03 -19.41 -0.17
N ALA A 77 -16.34 -20.47 0.59
CA ALA A 77 -15.66 -20.79 1.85
C ALA A 77 -15.47 -22.28 2.13
N VAL A 78 -16.21 -23.15 1.45
CA VAL A 78 -16.35 -24.56 1.81
C VAL A 78 -15.93 -25.51 0.69
N ASP A 79 -15.82 -25.04 -0.56
CA ASP A 79 -15.31 -25.85 -1.66
C ASP A 79 -13.80 -26.13 -1.49
N PRO A 80 -13.37 -27.40 -1.31
CA PRO A 80 -11.96 -27.75 -1.15
C PRO A 80 -11.12 -27.50 -2.40
N ASN A 81 -11.76 -27.27 -3.56
CA ASN A 81 -11.07 -27.00 -4.83
C ASN A 81 -10.93 -25.50 -5.12
N SER A 82 -11.53 -24.65 -4.30
CA SER A 82 -11.53 -23.19 -4.48
C SER A 82 -10.86 -22.51 -3.27
N PRO A 83 -10.14 -21.40 -3.47
CA PRO A 83 -9.62 -20.62 -2.36
C PRO A 83 -10.78 -20.03 -1.55
N VAL A 84 -10.59 -19.91 -0.23
CA VAL A 84 -11.53 -19.19 0.62
C VAL A 84 -11.52 -17.72 0.23
N GLU A 85 -12.68 -17.21 -0.14
CA GLU A 85 -12.87 -15.82 -0.52
C GLU A 85 -13.08 -14.93 0.70
N CYS A 86 -12.77 -13.64 0.55
CA CYS A 86 -12.97 -12.66 1.60
C CYS A 86 -14.45 -12.63 2.03
N LEU A 87 -14.69 -12.76 3.34
CA LEU A 87 -16.01 -12.85 3.97
C LEU A 87 -16.83 -14.12 3.69
N GLY A 88 -16.25 -15.15 3.09
CA GLY A 88 -16.97 -16.41 2.86
C GLY A 88 -17.41 -17.12 4.16
N PRO A 89 -16.50 -17.35 5.12
CA PRO A 89 -16.86 -17.91 6.43
C PRO A 89 -17.90 -17.05 7.16
N GLU A 90 -17.75 -15.72 7.11
CA GLU A 90 -18.63 -14.76 7.74
C GLU A 90 -20.03 -14.76 7.12
N ALA A 91 -20.14 -14.90 5.80
CA ALA A 91 -21.43 -15.05 5.11
C ALA A 91 -22.14 -16.34 5.54
N SER A 92 -21.40 -17.44 5.60
CA SER A 92 -21.91 -18.73 6.08
C SER A 92 -22.37 -18.66 7.53
N ASP A 93 -21.61 -17.98 8.40
CA ASP A 93 -21.96 -17.84 9.81
C ASP A 93 -23.13 -16.89 10.03
N TRP A 94 -23.27 -15.84 9.21
CA TRP A 94 -24.45 -14.99 9.23
C TRP A 94 -25.72 -15.79 8.91
N LEU A 95 -25.67 -16.63 7.87
CA LEU A 95 -26.83 -17.46 7.52
C LEU A 95 -27.14 -18.49 8.59
N LYS A 96 -26.13 -19.12 9.21
CA LYS A 96 -26.30 -20.03 10.37
C LYS A 96 -26.96 -19.35 11.56
N GLN A 97 -26.57 -18.11 11.87
CA GLN A 97 -27.14 -17.34 12.97
C GLN A 97 -28.59 -16.95 12.69
N ARG A 98 -28.92 -16.64 11.43
CA ARG A 98 -30.26 -16.25 11.02
C ARG A 98 -31.21 -17.44 10.89
N LEU A 99 -30.70 -18.57 10.41
CA LEU A 99 -31.43 -19.82 10.20
C LEU A 99 -30.84 -20.98 11.02
N PRO A 100 -30.90 -20.94 12.37
CA PRO A 100 -30.50 -22.09 13.17
C PRO A 100 -31.23 -23.37 12.76
N VAL A 101 -30.60 -24.53 12.95
CA VAL A 101 -31.24 -25.82 12.67
C VAL A 101 -32.55 -25.94 13.45
N GLY A 102 -33.62 -26.36 12.77
CA GLY A 102 -34.98 -26.39 13.30
C GLY A 102 -35.83 -25.16 12.96
N THR A 103 -35.24 -24.13 12.35
CA THR A 103 -35.98 -22.93 11.91
C THR A 103 -36.98 -23.28 10.81
N GLU A 104 -38.21 -22.81 10.94
CA GLU A 104 -39.23 -22.92 9.89
C GLU A 104 -39.09 -21.75 8.91
N VAL A 105 -39.00 -22.06 7.63
CA VAL A 105 -38.89 -21.09 6.53
C VAL A 105 -39.96 -21.34 5.48
N ARG A 106 -40.34 -20.28 4.78
CA ARG A 106 -41.19 -20.34 3.60
C ARG A 106 -40.32 -20.22 2.35
N LEU A 107 -40.41 -21.23 1.49
CA LEU A 107 -39.72 -21.28 0.20
C LEU A 107 -40.66 -20.84 -0.91
N GLU A 108 -40.28 -19.85 -1.68
CA GLU A 108 -40.97 -19.47 -2.91
C GLU A 108 -40.09 -19.71 -4.12
N ARG A 109 -40.63 -20.43 -5.11
CA ARG A 109 -39.93 -20.70 -6.37
C ARG A 109 -40.28 -19.64 -7.40
N ASP A 110 -39.47 -19.62 -8.45
CA ASP A 110 -39.70 -18.86 -9.66
C ASP A 110 -39.88 -19.83 -10.86
N GLU A 111 -39.68 -19.37 -12.09
CA GLU A 111 -39.86 -20.13 -13.33
C GLU A 111 -39.13 -21.48 -13.33
N GLU A 112 -37.82 -21.47 -13.08
CA GLU A 112 -37.00 -22.67 -12.96
C GLU A 112 -36.82 -23.03 -11.48
N THR A 113 -37.27 -24.24 -11.13
CA THR A 113 -37.29 -24.70 -9.74
C THR A 113 -36.03 -25.44 -9.31
N ARG A 114 -35.14 -25.78 -10.25
CA ARG A 114 -33.93 -26.56 -10.02
C ARG A 114 -32.79 -26.10 -10.91
N ASP A 115 -31.56 -26.17 -10.39
CA ASP A 115 -30.35 -25.90 -11.18
C ASP A 115 -29.78 -27.16 -11.84
N ARG A 116 -28.67 -26.99 -12.57
CA ARG A 116 -27.95 -28.10 -13.24
C ARG A 116 -27.39 -29.16 -12.29
N TYR A 117 -27.31 -28.88 -11.00
CA TYR A 117 -26.82 -29.78 -9.95
C TYR A 117 -27.96 -30.43 -9.16
N ASP A 118 -29.20 -30.29 -9.63
CA ASP A 118 -30.41 -30.78 -8.98
C ASP A 118 -30.65 -30.16 -7.58
N ARG A 119 -30.08 -28.97 -7.31
CA ARG A 119 -30.44 -28.16 -6.15
C ARG A 119 -31.75 -27.44 -6.45
N GLU A 120 -32.61 -27.36 -5.45
CA GLU A 120 -33.82 -26.56 -5.52
C GLU A 120 -33.48 -25.07 -5.51
N LEU A 121 -34.12 -24.29 -6.38
CA LEU A 121 -33.98 -22.85 -6.47
C LEU A 121 -35.18 -22.19 -5.78
N ALA A 122 -34.92 -21.41 -4.71
CA ALA A 122 -35.98 -20.71 -4.00
C ALA A 122 -35.53 -19.39 -3.35
N ALA A 123 -36.46 -18.44 -3.29
CA ALA A 123 -36.45 -17.35 -2.33
C ALA A 123 -36.82 -17.89 -0.94
N VAL A 124 -36.01 -17.56 0.07
CA VAL A 124 -36.19 -18.05 1.44
C VAL A 124 -36.72 -16.92 2.32
N PHE A 125 -37.85 -17.17 2.97
CA PHE A 125 -38.49 -16.23 3.87
C PHE A 125 -38.51 -16.76 5.31
N LEU A 126 -38.08 -15.93 6.26
CA LEU A 126 -38.24 -16.15 7.70
C LEU A 126 -39.36 -15.24 8.20
N GLY A 127 -40.57 -15.79 8.32
CA GLY A 127 -41.78 -14.97 8.49
C GLY A 127 -42.02 -14.10 7.24
N ASP A 128 -41.96 -12.78 7.43
CA ASP A 128 -42.07 -11.79 6.36
C ASP A 128 -40.71 -11.30 5.85
N GLU A 129 -39.62 -11.69 6.49
CA GLU A 129 -38.27 -11.26 6.10
C GLU A 129 -37.75 -12.09 4.94
N PHE A 130 -37.29 -11.42 3.88
CA PHE A 130 -36.69 -12.06 2.73
C PHE A 130 -35.18 -12.25 2.94
N VAL A 131 -34.77 -13.46 3.36
CA VAL A 131 -33.40 -13.77 3.81
C VAL A 131 -32.36 -13.49 2.73
N ASN A 132 -32.66 -13.78 1.46
CA ASN A 132 -31.73 -13.54 0.35
C ASN A 132 -31.42 -12.04 0.17
N ALA A 133 -32.41 -11.16 0.39
CA ALA A 133 -32.17 -9.73 0.41
C ALA A 133 -31.43 -9.30 1.69
N GLU A 134 -31.73 -9.88 2.84
CA GLU A 134 -31.05 -9.50 4.09
C GLU A 134 -29.55 -9.82 4.10
N ILE A 135 -29.13 -10.96 3.54
CA ILE A 135 -27.69 -11.26 3.44
C ILE A 135 -26.97 -10.31 2.47
N ALA A 136 -27.63 -9.91 1.37
CA ALA A 136 -27.14 -8.87 0.48
C ALA A 136 -27.05 -7.51 1.20
N ARG A 137 -28.06 -7.17 2.01
CA ARG A 137 -28.10 -5.95 2.82
C ARG A 137 -26.98 -5.92 3.84
N ALA A 138 -26.59 -7.05 4.40
CA ALA A 138 -25.43 -7.18 5.28
C ALA A 138 -24.09 -7.02 4.54
N GLY A 139 -24.09 -7.01 3.21
CA GLY A 139 -22.90 -6.93 2.37
C GLY A 139 -22.15 -8.27 2.27
N MET A 140 -22.83 -9.38 2.53
CA MET A 140 -22.25 -10.73 2.55
C MET A 140 -22.55 -11.53 1.29
N GLY A 141 -23.22 -10.92 0.32
CA GLY A 141 -23.46 -11.49 -0.99
C GLY A 141 -23.84 -10.42 -2.02
N VAL A 142 -23.78 -10.80 -3.28
CA VAL A 142 -24.02 -9.94 -4.45
C VAL A 142 -25.25 -10.42 -5.21
N ALA A 143 -26.05 -9.49 -5.72
CA ALA A 143 -27.19 -9.84 -6.54
C ALA A 143 -26.72 -10.48 -7.85
N MET A 144 -27.34 -11.59 -8.23
CA MET A 144 -27.05 -12.29 -9.48
C MET A 144 -28.34 -12.77 -10.16
N SER A 145 -28.33 -12.90 -11.48
CA SER A 145 -29.41 -13.59 -12.19
C SER A 145 -29.17 -15.11 -12.21
N VAL A 146 -30.23 -15.91 -12.07
CA VAL A 146 -30.15 -17.37 -12.14
C VAL A 146 -31.11 -17.86 -13.22
N GLY A 147 -30.60 -18.04 -14.44
CA GLY A 147 -31.45 -18.40 -15.59
C GLY A 147 -32.57 -17.37 -15.82
N PRO A 148 -33.82 -17.79 -16.06
CA PRO A 148 -34.96 -16.89 -16.18
C PRO A 148 -35.49 -16.38 -14.82
N ASN A 149 -34.95 -16.84 -13.69
CA ASN A 149 -35.49 -16.51 -12.37
C ASN A 149 -35.12 -15.08 -11.94
N VAL A 150 -35.98 -14.11 -12.25
CA VAL A 150 -35.77 -12.69 -11.94
C VAL A 150 -36.85 -12.09 -11.04
N LYS A 151 -37.84 -12.89 -10.59
CA LYS A 151 -38.96 -12.42 -9.75
C LYS A 151 -38.49 -11.69 -8.49
N PHE A 152 -37.41 -12.16 -7.86
CA PHE A 152 -36.93 -11.63 -6.58
C PHE A 152 -35.68 -10.74 -6.71
N LEU A 153 -35.04 -10.72 -7.88
CA LEU A 153 -33.80 -9.99 -8.15
C LEU A 153 -33.89 -8.51 -7.75
N PRO A 154 -34.96 -7.74 -8.07
CA PRO A 154 -35.01 -6.31 -7.72
C PRO A 154 -34.90 -6.02 -6.22
N GLN A 155 -35.40 -6.92 -5.36
CA GLN A 155 -35.30 -6.76 -3.91
C GLN A 155 -33.87 -7.01 -3.41
N VAL A 156 -33.17 -7.98 -4.01
CA VAL A 156 -31.77 -8.27 -3.69
C VAL A 156 -30.84 -7.17 -4.19
N GLU A 157 -31.07 -6.64 -5.40
CA GLU A 157 -30.32 -5.49 -5.94
C GLU A 157 -30.48 -4.24 -5.06
N ALA A 158 -31.71 -3.95 -4.62
CA ALA A 158 -31.97 -2.84 -3.70
C ALA A 158 -31.21 -3.01 -2.38
N ALA A 159 -31.26 -4.21 -1.81
CA ALA A 159 -30.53 -4.53 -0.58
C ALA A 159 -29.00 -4.43 -0.75
N GLN A 160 -28.45 -4.92 -1.86
CA GLN A 160 -27.03 -4.75 -2.18
C GLN A 160 -26.66 -3.27 -2.30
N ALA A 161 -27.49 -2.45 -2.93
CA ALA A 161 -27.25 -1.00 -3.04
C ALA A 161 -27.22 -0.32 -1.66
N GLU A 162 -28.04 -0.77 -0.70
CA GLU A 162 -27.95 -0.32 0.69
C GLU A 162 -26.61 -0.73 1.33
N ALA A 163 -26.10 -1.93 1.06
CA ALA A 163 -24.82 -2.39 1.58
C ALA A 163 -23.64 -1.60 0.99
N VAL A 164 -23.70 -1.29 -0.32
CA VAL A 164 -22.73 -0.44 -1.01
C VAL A 164 -22.70 0.95 -0.40
N SER A 165 -23.86 1.62 -0.29
CA SER A 165 -23.94 2.97 0.27
C SER A 165 -23.58 3.03 1.75
N GLY A 166 -23.84 1.96 2.49
CA GLY A 166 -23.47 1.82 3.91
C GLY A 166 -22.04 1.33 4.16
N GLY A 167 -21.27 1.00 3.12
CA GLY A 167 -19.92 0.41 3.27
C GLY A 167 -19.92 -0.85 4.13
N ARG A 168 -20.87 -1.77 3.92
CA ARG A 168 -21.03 -2.99 4.72
C ARG A 168 -20.41 -4.21 4.05
N GLY A 169 -19.92 -5.15 4.85
CA GLY A 169 -19.37 -6.42 4.36
C GLY A 169 -18.32 -6.22 3.27
N LEU A 170 -18.54 -6.80 2.10
CA LEU A 170 -17.66 -6.71 0.92
C LEU A 170 -17.31 -5.27 0.50
N TYR A 171 -18.13 -4.29 0.90
CA TYR A 171 -17.98 -2.87 0.58
C TYR A 171 -17.29 -2.04 1.66
N ALA A 172 -16.94 -2.65 2.80
CA ALA A 172 -16.30 -1.95 3.91
C ALA A 172 -14.81 -1.69 3.63
N THR A 173 -14.32 -0.50 3.95
CA THR A 173 -12.88 -0.19 3.96
C THR A 173 -12.19 -0.60 5.28
N SER A 174 -12.97 -0.98 6.30
CA SER A 174 -12.46 -1.40 7.61
C SER A 174 -12.23 -2.91 7.72
N ILE A 175 -12.49 -3.68 6.66
CA ILE A 175 -12.28 -5.13 6.62
C ILE A 175 -11.12 -5.40 5.67
N GLU A 176 -9.97 -5.79 6.22
CA GLU A 176 -8.68 -5.81 5.51
C GLU A 176 -8.69 -6.60 4.20
N CYS A 177 -9.45 -7.70 4.11
CA CYS A 177 -9.45 -8.54 2.91
C CYS A 177 -10.26 -7.97 1.74
N THR A 178 -11.09 -6.94 1.95
CA THR A 178 -11.97 -6.40 0.90
C THR A 178 -11.15 -5.59 -0.11
N VAL A 179 -11.63 -5.52 -1.35
CA VAL A 179 -10.94 -4.73 -2.39
C VAL A 179 -10.86 -3.24 -2.00
N PRO A 180 -11.93 -2.58 -1.51
CA PRO A 180 -11.83 -1.19 -1.07
C PRO A 180 -10.80 -0.96 0.04
N ALA A 181 -10.72 -1.85 1.04
CA ALA A 181 -9.73 -1.73 2.11
C ALA A 181 -8.29 -1.84 1.57
N ARG A 182 -8.03 -2.82 0.70
CA ARG A 182 -6.72 -3.03 0.08
C ARG A 182 -6.28 -1.84 -0.79
N VAL A 183 -7.21 -1.22 -1.51
CA VAL A 183 -6.94 0.00 -2.30
C VAL A 183 -6.55 1.17 -1.38
N GLU A 184 -7.26 1.35 -0.27
CA GLU A 184 -6.99 2.42 0.70
C GLU A 184 -5.65 2.22 1.43
N GLU A 185 -5.37 0.98 1.82
CA GLU A 185 -4.10 0.59 2.44
C GLU A 185 -2.93 0.86 1.50
N LEU A 186 -3.02 0.41 0.24
CA LEU A 186 -2.00 0.68 -0.78
C LEU A 186 -1.79 2.18 -0.98
N SER A 187 -2.88 2.96 -1.05
CA SER A 187 -2.83 4.41 -1.25
C SER A 187 -2.14 5.13 -0.09
N SER A 188 -2.43 4.68 1.14
CA SER A 188 -1.84 5.22 2.37
C SER A 188 -0.36 4.86 2.48
N ALA A 189 -0.02 3.58 2.31
CA ALA A 189 1.36 3.09 2.35
C ALA A 189 2.22 3.74 1.25
N ALA A 190 1.68 3.91 0.04
CA ALA A 190 2.38 4.61 -1.03
C ALA A 190 2.60 6.09 -0.71
N THR A 191 1.63 6.76 -0.07
CA THR A 191 1.79 8.16 0.32
C THR A 191 2.84 8.34 1.40
N GLU A 192 2.84 7.47 2.41
CA GLU A 192 3.87 7.46 3.46
C GLU A 192 5.26 7.17 2.88
N THR A 193 5.40 6.07 2.13
CA THR A 193 6.68 5.66 1.55
C THR A 193 7.21 6.75 0.62
N VAL A 194 6.41 7.28 -0.31
CA VAL A 194 6.87 8.39 -1.18
C VAL A 194 7.27 9.65 -0.40
N GLY A 195 6.68 9.89 0.78
CA GLY A 195 7.04 10.99 1.66
C GLY A 195 8.34 10.78 2.46
N GLN A 196 8.82 9.55 2.58
CA GLN A 196 10.02 9.16 3.33
C GLN A 196 11.28 9.07 2.44
N GLU A 197 11.31 9.84 1.35
CA GLU A 197 12.44 9.85 0.41
C GLU A 197 13.76 10.22 1.12
N PRO A 198 14.85 9.45 0.94
CA PRO A 198 16.12 9.74 1.60
C PRO A 198 16.67 11.12 1.20
N ALA A 199 17.17 11.85 2.20
CA ALA A 199 17.82 13.14 1.95
C ALA A 199 19.06 12.95 1.05
N GLY A 200 19.40 13.96 0.25
CA GLY A 200 20.54 13.87 -0.69
C GLY A 200 21.90 13.55 -0.04
N ALA A 201 22.06 13.80 1.27
CA ALA A 201 23.27 13.48 2.03
C ALA A 201 23.25 12.09 2.70
N ALA A 202 22.15 11.33 2.59
CA ALA A 202 21.97 10.02 3.19
C ALA A 202 23.00 8.99 2.69
N ALA A 203 23.07 7.83 3.37
CA ALA A 203 23.91 6.73 2.94
C ALA A 203 23.30 6.03 1.71
N LEU A 204 24.13 5.43 0.85
CA LEU A 204 23.63 4.69 -0.32
C LEU A 204 22.69 3.54 0.05
N ALA A 205 22.89 2.93 1.23
CA ALA A 205 22.04 1.87 1.76
C ALA A 205 20.61 2.35 2.07
N ASP A 206 20.44 3.62 2.41
CA ASP A 206 19.11 4.20 2.68
C ASP A 206 18.30 4.28 1.38
N PHE A 207 18.92 4.72 0.28
CA PHE A 207 18.31 4.70 -1.06
C PHE A 207 18.00 3.28 -1.55
N ASP A 208 18.87 2.31 -1.23
CA ASP A 208 18.65 0.90 -1.61
C ASP A 208 17.48 0.29 -0.81
N SER A 209 17.34 0.64 0.47
CA SER A 209 16.21 0.20 1.32
C SER A 209 14.90 0.84 0.87
N HIS A 210 14.91 2.15 0.64
CA HIS A 210 13.74 2.88 0.14
C HIS A 210 13.26 2.36 -1.24
N ARG A 211 14.20 2.03 -2.13
CA ARG A 211 13.85 1.38 -3.42
C ARG A 211 13.12 0.06 -3.18
N ALA A 212 13.59 -0.76 -2.24
CA ALA A 212 12.98 -2.06 -1.96
C ALA A 212 11.53 -1.92 -1.49
N GLU A 213 11.24 -0.93 -0.65
CA GLU A 213 9.88 -0.59 -0.21
C GLU A 213 8.98 -0.14 -1.37
N LEU A 214 9.47 0.79 -2.21
CA LEU A 214 8.74 1.24 -3.40
C LEU A 214 8.42 0.09 -4.35
N VAL A 215 9.40 -0.79 -4.62
CA VAL A 215 9.21 -1.97 -5.49
C VAL A 215 8.22 -2.95 -4.90
N ALA A 216 8.23 -3.19 -3.58
CA ALA A 216 7.25 -4.04 -2.93
C ALA A 216 5.82 -3.50 -3.11
N LEU A 217 5.62 -2.20 -2.94
CA LEU A 217 4.31 -1.57 -3.18
C LEU A 217 3.89 -1.61 -4.66
N LEU A 218 4.84 -1.49 -5.60
CA LEU A 218 4.56 -1.65 -7.03
C LEU A 218 4.07 -3.06 -7.38
N VAL A 219 4.60 -4.10 -6.73
CA VAL A 219 4.10 -5.47 -6.88
C VAL A 219 2.66 -5.55 -6.39
N THR A 220 2.38 -5.05 -5.18
CA THR A 220 1.00 -5.00 -4.64
C THR A 220 0.04 -4.24 -5.55
N ALA A 221 0.45 -3.10 -6.11
CA ALA A 221 -0.35 -2.33 -7.04
C ALA A 221 -0.68 -3.13 -8.32
N LYS A 222 0.30 -3.83 -8.89
CA LYS A 222 0.11 -4.68 -10.08
C LYS A 222 -0.82 -5.85 -9.82
N ASP A 223 -0.66 -6.52 -8.68
CA ASP A 223 -1.54 -7.63 -8.29
C ASP A 223 -2.98 -7.15 -8.11
N LEU A 224 -3.17 -5.97 -7.52
CA LEU A 224 -4.49 -5.38 -7.33
C LEU A 224 -5.12 -4.92 -8.65
N LEU A 225 -4.34 -4.38 -9.58
CA LEU A 225 -4.83 -4.07 -10.93
C LEU A 225 -5.23 -5.34 -11.69
N ALA A 226 -4.46 -6.42 -11.56
CA ALA A 226 -4.78 -7.70 -12.19
C ALA A 226 -6.09 -8.28 -11.62
N LEU A 227 -6.31 -8.17 -10.31
CA LEU A 227 -7.59 -8.53 -9.68
C LEU A 227 -8.74 -7.66 -10.24
N LEU A 228 -8.55 -6.34 -10.31
CA LEU A 228 -9.54 -5.40 -10.81
C LEU A 228 -9.84 -5.53 -12.31
N ASP A 229 -8.91 -6.12 -13.08
CA ASP A 229 -9.10 -6.49 -14.49
C ASP A 229 -9.75 -7.87 -14.68
N GLY A 230 -10.08 -8.56 -13.57
CA GLY A 230 -10.77 -9.85 -13.58
C GLY A 230 -12.21 -9.78 -14.09
N ASP A 231 -12.86 -10.94 -14.15
CA ASP A 231 -14.23 -11.06 -14.62
C ASP A 231 -15.23 -10.37 -13.68
N ALA A 232 -15.91 -9.33 -14.17
CA ALA A 232 -16.86 -8.54 -13.39
C ALA A 232 -18.20 -9.25 -13.10
N ASP A 233 -18.38 -10.48 -13.59
CA ASP A 233 -19.55 -11.31 -13.34
C ASP A 233 -19.28 -12.42 -12.31
N VAL A 234 -18.04 -12.58 -11.84
CA VAL A 234 -17.65 -13.60 -10.86
C VAL A 234 -17.11 -12.96 -9.59
N LEU A 235 -17.39 -13.54 -8.43
CA LEU A 235 -16.78 -13.09 -7.18
C LEU A 235 -15.24 -13.24 -7.22
N PRO A 236 -14.50 -12.34 -6.54
CA PRO A 236 -15.00 -11.20 -5.75
C PRO A 236 -15.42 -9.98 -6.60
N MET A 237 -15.12 -9.96 -7.90
CA MET A 237 -15.29 -8.77 -8.75
C MET A 237 -16.75 -8.43 -9.07
N ALA A 238 -17.66 -9.40 -9.03
CA ALA A 238 -19.11 -9.18 -9.11
C ALA A 238 -19.62 -8.17 -8.07
N ALA A 239 -19.00 -8.12 -6.89
CA ALA A 239 -19.35 -7.14 -5.86
C ALA A 239 -19.08 -5.71 -6.33
N TYR A 240 -18.01 -5.51 -7.11
CA TYR A 240 -17.47 -4.19 -7.43
C TYR A 240 -17.78 -3.72 -8.84
N ARG A 241 -18.67 -4.39 -9.59
CA ARG A 241 -18.97 -4.08 -11.00
C ARG A 241 -19.16 -2.59 -11.31
N ASN A 242 -19.87 -1.87 -10.45
CA ASN A 242 -20.15 -0.43 -10.62
C ASN A 242 -19.06 0.50 -10.06
N GLN A 243 -18.05 -0.06 -9.40
CA GLN A 243 -16.93 0.64 -8.77
C GLN A 243 -15.57 0.31 -9.41
N THR A 244 -15.48 -0.75 -10.22
CA THR A 244 -14.22 -1.26 -10.81
C THR A 244 -13.43 -0.18 -11.51
N SER A 245 -14.06 0.66 -12.32
CA SER A 245 -13.39 1.77 -13.04
C SER A 245 -12.79 2.80 -12.09
N THR A 246 -13.47 3.09 -10.98
CA THR A 246 -13.00 4.04 -9.96
C THR A 246 -11.83 3.45 -9.16
N LEU A 247 -11.99 2.22 -8.66
CA LEU A 247 -10.95 1.52 -7.92
C LEU A 247 -9.70 1.32 -8.77
N ARG A 248 -9.87 0.89 -10.03
CA ARG A 248 -8.77 0.73 -10.98
C ARG A 248 -8.02 2.04 -11.22
N TRP A 249 -8.74 3.14 -11.42
CA TRP A 249 -8.12 4.44 -11.61
C TRP A 249 -7.32 4.89 -10.39
N GLN A 250 -7.85 4.65 -9.17
CA GLN A 250 -7.13 4.94 -7.93
C GLN A 250 -5.81 4.17 -7.85
N VAL A 251 -5.84 2.87 -8.10
CA VAL A 251 -4.63 2.02 -8.05
C VAL A 251 -3.64 2.40 -9.16
N ALA A 252 -4.10 2.65 -10.38
CA ALA A 252 -3.24 3.08 -11.48
C ALA A 252 -2.51 4.39 -11.15
N ARG A 253 -3.22 5.36 -10.56
CA ARG A 253 -2.61 6.62 -10.12
C ARG A 253 -1.58 6.42 -9.01
N VAL A 254 -1.80 5.47 -8.10
CA VAL A 254 -0.81 5.10 -7.09
C VAL A 254 0.42 4.46 -7.73
N GLN A 255 0.23 3.54 -8.69
CA GLN A 255 1.33 2.92 -9.44
C GLN A 255 2.18 3.98 -10.14
N ASP A 256 1.59 4.91 -10.89
CA ASP A 256 2.32 5.98 -11.60
C ASP A 256 3.19 6.82 -10.63
N ARG A 257 2.65 7.12 -9.44
CA ARG A 257 3.38 7.86 -8.40
C ARG A 257 4.56 7.05 -7.85
N LEU A 258 4.38 5.76 -7.62
CA LEU A 258 5.42 4.86 -7.14
C LEU A 258 6.54 4.68 -8.18
N GLU A 259 6.21 4.49 -9.46
CA GLU A 259 7.19 4.38 -10.56
C GLU A 259 8.00 5.68 -10.71
N SER A 260 7.32 6.83 -10.58
CA SER A 260 7.97 8.14 -10.59
C SER A 260 8.91 8.31 -9.39
N ALA A 261 8.52 7.85 -8.20
CA ALA A 261 9.35 7.90 -7.01
C ALA A 261 10.56 6.96 -7.10
N GLU A 262 10.38 5.74 -7.63
CA GLU A 262 11.47 4.78 -7.84
C GLU A 262 12.55 5.37 -8.78
N THR A 263 12.10 6.00 -9.87
CA THR A 263 12.98 6.68 -10.83
C THR A 263 13.77 7.80 -10.16
N ARG A 264 13.10 8.66 -9.38
CA ARG A 264 13.75 9.76 -8.64
C ARG A 264 14.76 9.24 -7.62
N ASN A 265 14.41 8.20 -6.86
CA ASN A 265 15.31 7.56 -5.90
C ASN A 265 16.57 6.99 -6.59
N GLY A 266 16.43 6.36 -7.77
CA GLY A 266 17.56 5.88 -8.57
C GLY A 266 18.50 7.01 -8.99
N ILE A 267 17.94 8.11 -9.52
CA ILE A 267 18.72 9.30 -9.91
C ILE A 267 19.44 9.91 -8.70
N ALA A 268 18.75 10.06 -7.57
CA ALA A 268 19.32 10.63 -6.35
C ALA A 268 20.45 9.76 -5.78
N ARG A 269 20.29 8.44 -5.78
CA ARG A 269 21.33 7.48 -5.38
C ARG A 269 22.58 7.62 -6.25
N ASP A 270 22.43 7.68 -7.57
CA ASP A 270 23.57 7.80 -8.49
C ASP A 270 24.29 9.14 -8.35
N ALA A 271 23.55 10.22 -8.09
CA ALA A 271 24.11 11.51 -7.74
C ALA A 271 24.93 11.45 -6.44
N ARG A 272 24.39 10.82 -5.38
CA ARG A 272 25.10 10.64 -4.10
C ARG A 272 26.37 9.80 -4.26
N LYS A 273 26.30 8.73 -5.05
CA LYS A 273 27.46 7.90 -5.37
C LYS A 273 28.57 8.70 -6.06
N SER A 274 28.19 9.58 -6.98
CA SER A 274 29.11 10.47 -7.70
C SER A 274 29.75 11.51 -6.75
N GLN A 275 28.98 12.07 -5.82
CA GLN A 275 29.50 12.97 -4.79
C GLN A 275 30.52 12.28 -3.88
N LEU A 276 30.21 11.08 -3.38
CA LEU A 276 31.14 10.31 -2.54
C LEU A 276 32.45 9.98 -3.26
N ALA A 277 32.38 9.67 -4.56
CA ALA A 277 33.56 9.43 -5.39
C ALA A 277 34.40 10.71 -5.57
N GLU A 278 33.77 11.86 -5.78
CA GLU A 278 34.43 13.17 -5.87
C GLU A 278 35.09 13.56 -4.55
N GLU A 279 34.40 13.38 -3.42
CA GLU A 279 34.92 13.62 -2.07
C GLU A 279 36.13 12.73 -1.78
N ALA A 280 36.04 11.43 -2.10
CA ALA A 280 37.14 10.49 -1.96
C ALA A 280 38.34 10.88 -2.84
N ARG A 281 38.11 11.33 -4.08
CA ARG A 281 39.19 11.81 -4.96
C ARG A 281 39.89 13.04 -4.36
N ARG A 282 39.12 14.03 -3.90
CA ARG A 282 39.67 15.24 -3.26
C ARG A 282 40.47 14.90 -2.00
N ALA A 283 39.95 14.02 -1.15
CA ALA A 283 40.64 13.56 0.05
C ALA A 283 41.96 12.84 -0.29
N ALA A 284 41.97 12.01 -1.33
CA ALA A 284 43.17 11.33 -1.79
C ALA A 284 44.22 12.31 -2.36
N GLU A 285 43.79 13.30 -3.15
CA GLU A 285 44.66 14.36 -3.66
C GLU A 285 45.27 15.19 -2.51
N GLU A 286 44.46 15.54 -1.51
CA GLU A 286 44.94 16.28 -0.33
C GLU A 286 45.92 15.44 0.50
N ALA A 287 45.60 14.17 0.76
CA ALA A 287 46.49 13.26 1.47
C ALA A 287 47.84 13.09 0.74
N ALA A 288 47.82 13.00 -0.59
CA ALA A 288 49.03 12.94 -1.41
C ALA A 288 49.86 14.25 -1.31
N ARG A 289 49.20 15.41 -1.32
CA ARG A 289 49.87 16.71 -1.12
C ARG A 289 50.52 16.81 0.27
N GLN A 290 49.80 16.38 1.31
CA GLN A 290 50.30 16.37 2.68
C GLN A 290 51.50 15.43 2.83
N ALA A 291 51.42 14.22 2.28
CA ALA A 291 52.52 13.24 2.27
C ALA A 291 53.75 13.76 1.51
N ALA A 292 53.56 14.40 0.36
CA ALA A 292 54.66 15.01 -0.40
C ALA A 292 55.32 16.16 0.37
N ALA A 293 54.54 17.01 1.04
CA ALA A 293 55.04 18.10 1.86
C ALA A 293 55.80 17.59 3.10
N GLU A 294 55.36 16.48 3.70
CA GLU A 294 56.08 15.82 4.78
C GLU A 294 57.40 15.19 4.30
N ALA A 295 57.38 14.44 3.19
CA ALA A 295 58.58 13.85 2.61
C ALA A 295 59.61 14.93 2.23
N ALA A 296 59.18 16.07 1.69
CA ALA A 296 60.05 17.20 1.40
C ALA A 296 60.69 17.80 2.66
N ARG A 297 59.92 17.91 3.76
CA ARG A 297 60.43 18.36 5.08
C ARG A 297 61.47 17.39 5.64
N GLN A 298 61.20 16.09 5.57
CA GLN A 298 62.14 15.05 6.01
C GLN A 298 63.43 15.10 5.17
N ALA A 299 63.33 15.15 3.84
CA ALA A 299 64.49 15.26 2.96
C ALA A 299 65.31 16.54 3.20
N ALA A 300 64.64 17.67 3.47
CA ALA A 300 65.33 18.92 3.82
C ALA A 300 66.07 18.79 5.16
N ALA A 301 65.46 18.18 6.17
CA ALA A 301 66.10 17.92 7.46
C ALA A 301 67.30 16.97 7.34
N GLU A 302 67.19 15.91 6.53
CA GLU A 302 68.29 14.99 6.25
C GLU A 302 69.46 15.68 5.54
N ARG A 303 69.17 16.50 4.52
CA ARG A 303 70.18 17.30 3.82
C ARG A 303 70.88 18.27 4.78
N ALA A 304 70.13 18.95 5.65
CA ALA A 304 70.69 19.84 6.66
C ALA A 304 71.58 19.07 7.66
N ALA A 305 71.15 17.90 8.12
CA ALA A 305 71.94 17.03 9.00
C ALA A 305 73.21 16.51 8.32
N ALA A 306 73.14 16.12 7.04
CA ALA A 306 74.30 15.71 6.26
C ALA A 306 75.30 16.85 6.08
N ALA A 307 74.83 18.06 5.74
CA ALA A 307 75.66 19.25 5.63
C ALA A 307 76.34 19.59 6.97
N ALA A 308 75.62 19.51 8.09
CA ALA A 308 76.18 19.72 9.42
C ALA A 308 77.27 18.70 9.78
N ARG A 309 77.07 17.41 9.46
CA ARG A 309 78.10 16.36 9.64
C ARG A 309 79.34 16.62 8.79
N ALA A 310 79.17 16.99 7.52
CA ALA A 310 80.29 17.32 6.63
C ALA A 310 81.08 18.54 7.13
N ALA A 311 80.40 19.58 7.64
CA ALA A 311 81.04 20.75 8.24
C ALA A 311 81.85 20.40 9.50
N GLN A 312 81.35 19.49 10.34
CA GLN A 312 82.10 19.00 11.51
C GLN A 312 83.36 18.22 11.12
N GLN A 313 83.30 17.41 10.07
CA GLN A 313 84.46 16.61 9.59
C GLN A 313 85.54 17.45 8.90
N SER A 314 85.16 18.60 8.31
CA SER A 314 86.07 19.50 7.60
C SER A 314 86.61 20.65 8.48
N ALA A 315 86.24 20.69 9.76
CA ALA A 315 86.77 21.64 10.71
C ALA A 315 88.27 21.36 10.98
N PRO A 316 89.18 22.34 10.80
CA PRO A 316 90.61 22.14 11.02
C PRO A 316 90.86 21.73 12.47
N SER A 317 91.68 20.70 12.68
CA SER A 317 92.09 20.27 14.01
C SER A 317 92.76 21.43 14.73
N TYR A 318 92.08 22.01 15.71
CA TYR A 318 92.67 23.02 16.59
C TYR A 318 93.85 22.37 17.32
N ARG A 319 95.07 22.74 16.93
CA ARG A 319 96.30 22.35 17.61
C ARG A 319 96.56 23.41 18.68
N PRO A 320 96.33 23.12 19.98
CA PRO A 320 96.62 24.10 21.01
C PRO A 320 98.12 24.47 20.94
N PRO A 321 98.49 25.75 21.05
CA PRO A 321 99.89 26.15 21.04
C PRO A 321 100.62 25.52 22.24
N SER A 322 101.83 24.99 21.98
CA SER A 322 102.70 24.46 23.03
C SER A 322 103.18 25.60 23.95
N PRO A 323 103.34 25.35 25.27
CA PRO A 323 103.81 26.36 26.20
C PRO A 323 105.30 26.64 25.94
N SER A 324 105.64 27.84 25.48
CA SER A 324 107.04 28.27 25.34
C SER A 324 107.42 29.20 26.48
N THR A 325 108.51 28.82 27.14
CA THR A 325 109.25 29.50 28.21
C THR A 325 109.53 30.98 27.91
N ALA A 326 109.17 31.83 28.86
CA ALA A 326 109.52 33.25 28.87
C ALA A 326 110.96 33.46 29.37
N THR A 327 111.76 34.21 28.61
CA THR A 327 112.95 34.91 29.12
C THR A 327 112.87 36.39 28.74
N ARG A 328 112.99 37.24 29.76
CA ARG A 328 112.94 38.72 29.74
C ARG A 328 114.00 39.35 28.84
N THR A 329 113.69 40.48 28.19
CA THR A 329 114.49 41.73 28.27
C THR A 329 113.66 42.96 27.86
N ALA A 330 114.14 44.15 28.26
CA ALA A 330 113.49 45.41 28.57
C ALA A 330 112.90 46.28 27.43
N ALA A 331 112.06 47.24 27.85
CA ALA A 331 111.39 48.33 27.11
C ALA A 331 112.34 49.47 26.66
N PRO A 332 111.92 50.39 25.75
CA PRO A 332 111.23 51.63 26.16
C PRO A 332 110.19 52.15 25.10
N PRO A 333 109.66 53.41 25.11
CA PRO A 333 108.38 53.77 25.74
C PRO A 333 107.44 54.55 24.74
N PRO A 334 106.41 55.33 25.15
CA PRO A 334 105.02 55.01 24.76
C PRO A 334 104.35 56.09 23.87
N SER A 335 103.28 55.70 23.16
CA SER A 335 102.27 56.65 22.69
C SER A 335 100.86 56.10 22.93
N ASN A 336 100.06 56.97 23.53
CA ASN A 336 98.81 56.74 24.22
C ASN A 336 97.63 57.10 23.30
N SER A 337 96.65 56.21 23.13
CA SER A 337 95.30 56.58 22.68
C SER A 337 94.24 55.50 22.99
N GLY A 338 93.50 55.74 24.08
CA GLY A 338 92.03 55.63 24.10
C GLY A 338 91.38 54.25 24.26
N SER A 339 91.22 53.80 25.50
CA SER A 339 90.28 52.73 25.91
C SER A 339 88.92 53.33 26.30
N GLY A 340 87.84 52.68 25.89
CA GLY A 340 86.52 52.80 26.54
C GLY A 340 86.05 51.42 27.01
N SER A 341 86.47 50.99 28.21
CA SER A 341 85.88 49.84 28.92
C SER A 341 85.41 50.28 30.32
N SER A 342 84.21 49.84 30.67
CA SER A 342 83.49 50.19 31.90
C SER A 342 84.16 49.58 33.15
N THR A 343 84.53 50.43 34.11
CA THR A 343 85.21 50.11 35.38
C THR A 343 84.24 50.02 36.58
N TYR A 344 83.12 49.32 36.44
CA TYR A 344 82.21 49.09 37.58
C TYR A 344 82.59 47.82 38.38
N THR A 345 82.96 48.00 39.65
CA THR A 345 83.40 46.94 40.60
C THR A 345 82.42 46.64 41.74
N GLY A 346 81.19 47.18 41.72
CA GLY A 346 80.16 46.88 42.72
C GLY A 346 79.45 45.52 42.53
N CYS A 347 78.62 45.13 43.50
CA CYS A 347 77.86 43.88 43.47
C CYS A 347 76.92 43.81 42.25
N ARG A 348 76.75 42.61 41.69
CA ARG A 348 76.01 42.37 40.44
C ARG A 348 74.95 41.31 40.66
N SER A 349 73.71 41.57 40.25
CA SER A 349 72.68 40.52 40.12
C SER A 349 72.52 40.13 38.65
N TYR A 350 72.39 38.83 38.38
CA TYR A 350 72.27 38.28 37.03
C TYR A 350 70.84 37.77 36.80
N ALA A 351 70.29 38.04 35.61
CA ALA A 351 69.00 37.49 35.21
C ALA A 351 69.08 35.96 35.01
N PRO A 352 67.97 35.19 35.12
CA PRO A 352 67.95 33.75 34.89
C PRO A 352 68.48 33.43 33.47
N GLY A 353 69.60 32.70 33.39
CA GLY A 353 70.33 32.46 32.14
C GLY A 353 71.62 33.28 31.95
N GLY A 354 71.96 34.19 32.87
CA GLY A 354 73.32 34.68 33.13
C GLY A 354 73.96 35.65 32.11
N LYS A 355 73.25 36.05 31.05
CA LYS A 355 73.84 36.86 29.96
C LYS A 355 73.74 38.38 30.16
N THR A 356 72.96 38.84 31.14
CA THR A 356 72.82 40.27 31.49
C THR A 356 72.85 40.44 33.00
N TRP A 357 73.39 41.56 33.47
CA TRP A 357 73.48 41.88 34.89
C TRP A 357 73.15 43.35 35.15
N THR A 358 72.74 43.65 36.38
CA THR A 358 72.44 45.01 36.84
C THR A 358 73.21 45.32 38.13
N PRO A 359 73.81 46.52 38.26
CA PRO A 359 74.50 46.93 39.47
C PRO A 359 73.55 47.07 40.65
N ILE A 360 73.91 46.49 41.80
CA ILE A 360 73.17 46.60 43.07
C ILE A 360 74.11 47.07 44.17
N PRO A 361 73.61 47.85 45.16
CA PRO A 361 74.40 48.18 46.33
C PRO A 361 74.74 46.90 47.09
N CYS A 362 76.02 46.77 47.44
CA CYS A 362 76.42 46.05 48.62
C CYS A 362 76.20 47.02 49.81
#